data_AF-A0A7C3CCZ5-F1
#
_entry.id   AF-A0A7C3CCZ5-F1
#
_cell.length_a   1.000
_cell.length_b   1.000
_cell.length_c   1.000
_cell.angle_alpha   90.00
_cell.angle_beta   90.00
_cell.angle_gamma   90.00
#
_symmetry.space_group_name_H-M   'P 1'
#
loop_
_entity.id
_entity.type
_entity.pdbx_description
1 polymer ?
#
loop_
_entity_poly.entity_id
_entity_poly.type
_entity_poly.pdbx_seq_one_letter_code
_entity_poly.pdbx_strand_id
1 'polypeptide(L)' 'MAQIPIGTRAELHLLVTGEYAVDFLGDDAARVLATPFLIGHLELAARDAVKPHLDEGLDTVGTLVDLRHLSATPL' A
#
# COMPACT_ATOMS: atom_id res chain seq x y z
N MET A 1 21.72 11.70 7.75
CA MET A 1 20.47 10.91 7.72
C MET A 1 19.33 11.89 7.62
N ALA A 2 18.38 11.67 6.71
CA ALA A 2 17.18 12.48 6.58
C ALA A 2 16.45 12.56 7.94
N GLN A 3 16.06 13.76 8.35
CA GLN A 3 15.28 13.95 9.56
C GLN A 3 13.80 13.89 9.22
N ILE A 4 13.18 12.75 9.52
CA ILE A 4 11.75 12.50 9.28
C ILE A 4 10.99 12.82 10.57
N PRO A 5 10.10 13.84 10.59
CA PRO A 5 9.31 14.17 11.77
C PRO A 5 8.43 13.01 12.25
N ILE A 6 8.29 12.85 13.56
CA ILE A 6 7.33 11.89 14.13
C ILE A 6 5.91 12.33 13.74
N GLY A 7 5.12 11.39 13.24
CA GLY A 7 3.75 11.65 12.78
C GLY A 7 3.66 12.07 11.31
N THR A 8 4.77 12.05 10.55
CA THR A 8 4.73 12.15 9.09
C THR A 8 3.78 11.11 8.51
N ARG A 9 2.94 11.54 7.56
CA ARG A 9 1.86 10.73 6.98
C ARG A 9 1.73 11.04 5.49
N ALA A 10 1.27 10.05 4.75
CA ALA A 10 0.73 10.21 3.41
C ALA A 10 -0.53 9.35 3.28
N GLU A 11 -1.35 9.69 2.31
CA GLU A 11 -2.60 9.00 2.02
C GLU A 11 -2.66 8.74 0.52
N LEU A 12 -3.14 7.56 0.16
CA LEU A 12 -3.43 7.18 -1.21
C LEU A 12 -4.86 6.67 -1.27
N HIS A 13 -5.60 7.12 -2.28
CA HIS A 13 -6.94 6.64 -2.55
C HIS A 13 -6.91 5.60 -3.66
N LEU A 14 -7.55 4.46 -3.42
CA LEU A 14 -7.68 3.37 -4.37
C LEU A 14 -9.15 3.09 -4.62
N LEU A 15 -9.58 3.16 -5.88
CA LEU A 15 -10.83 2.58 -6.31
C LEU A 15 -10.60 1.11 -6.62
N VAL A 16 -11.33 0.22 -5.94
CA VAL A 16 -11.20 -1.23 -6.17
C VAL A 16 -11.90 -1.57 -7.48
N THR A 17 -11.10 -1.87 -8.50
CA THR A 17 -11.57 -2.37 -9.80
C THR A 17 -11.21 -3.85 -9.94
N GLY A 18 -11.58 -4.47 -11.07
CA GLY A 18 -11.22 -5.86 -11.34
C GLY A 18 -9.72 -6.13 -11.36
N GLU A 19 -8.88 -5.13 -11.64
CA GLU A 19 -7.42 -5.27 -11.67
C GLU A 19 -6.80 -5.40 -10.26
N TYR A 20 -7.49 -4.91 -9.24
CA TYR A 20 -7.07 -4.95 -7.83
C TYR A 20 -7.78 -6.04 -7.04
N ALA A 21 -8.70 -6.76 -7.67
CA ALA A 21 -9.43 -7.84 -7.05
C ALA A 21 -8.58 -9.12 -6.99
N VAL A 22 -8.87 -9.99 -6.02
CA VAL A 22 -8.28 -11.33 -6.01
C VAL A 22 -8.83 -12.17 -7.18
N ASP A 23 -7.94 -12.83 -7.92
CA ASP A 23 -8.26 -13.59 -9.13
C ASP A 23 -7.83 -15.07 -9.05
N PHE A 24 -6.86 -15.40 -8.18
CA PHE A 24 -6.29 -16.75 -8.08
C PHE A 24 -7.17 -17.77 -7.33
N LEU A 25 -8.23 -17.33 -6.65
CA LEU A 25 -9.09 -18.22 -5.84
C LEU A 25 -10.16 -18.97 -6.64
N GLY A 26 -10.32 -18.67 -7.94
CA GLY A 26 -11.37 -19.24 -8.78
C GLY A 26 -12.77 -18.70 -8.46
N ASP A 27 -13.65 -18.85 -9.46
CA ASP A 27 -15.10 -18.56 -9.51
C ASP A 27 -15.61 -17.41 -8.62
N ASP A 28 -15.75 -16.20 -9.20
CA ASP A 28 -16.55 -14.99 -8.89
C ASP A 28 -16.92 -14.57 -7.43
N ALA A 29 -16.68 -15.37 -6.42
CA ALA A 29 -17.18 -15.25 -5.06
C ALA A 29 -16.36 -14.30 -4.19
N ALA A 30 -15.17 -13.90 -4.64
CA ALA A 30 -14.30 -12.99 -3.90
C ALA A 30 -13.79 -11.85 -4.80
N ARG A 31 -14.68 -11.10 -5.46
CA ARG A 31 -14.27 -9.84 -6.11
C ARG A 31 -14.11 -8.74 -5.06
N VAL A 32 -13.01 -8.82 -4.32
CA VAL A 32 -12.63 -7.90 -3.24
C VAL A 32 -11.16 -7.54 -3.38
N LEU A 33 -10.74 -6.41 -2.82
CA LEU A 33 -9.35 -5.97 -2.82
C LEU A 33 -8.42 -7.10 -2.36
N ALA A 34 -7.45 -7.48 -3.19
CA ALA A 34 -6.50 -8.51 -2.81
C ALA A 34 -5.48 -7.95 -1.81
N THR A 35 -5.08 -8.78 -0.84
CA THR A 35 -4.01 -8.45 0.12
C THR A 35 -2.71 -7.95 -0.53
N PRO A 36 -2.17 -8.51 -1.63
CA PRO A 36 -0.97 -7.96 -2.26
C PRO A 36 -1.15 -6.53 -2.77
N PHE A 37 -2.33 -6.18 -3.30
CA PHE A 37 -2.60 -4.80 -3.74
C PHE A 37 -2.75 -3.85 -2.56
N LEU A 38 -3.38 -4.29 -1.45
CA LEU A 38 -3.39 -3.53 -0.21
C LEU A 38 -1.97 -3.26 0.29
N ILE A 39 -1.10 -4.29 0.34
CA ILE A 39 0.31 -4.15 0.73
C ILE A 39 1.00 -3.11 -0.15
N GLY A 40 0.92 -3.26 -1.47
CA GLY A 40 1.60 -2.36 -2.41
C GLY A 40 1.17 -0.90 -2.23
N HIS A 41 -0.11 -0.63 -1.98
CA HIS A 41 -0.60 0.72 -1.70
C HIS A 41 -0.11 1.27 -0.36
N LEU A 42 -0.04 0.45 0.69
CA LEU A 42 0.53 0.85 1.98
C LEU A 42 2.03 1.13 1.87
N GLU A 43 2.77 0.33 1.11
CA GLU A 43 4.20 0.54 0.85
C GLU A 43 4.46 1.83 0.06
N LEU A 44 3.66 2.10 -0.97
CA LEU A 44 3.72 3.36 -1.72
C LEU A 44 3.41 4.55 -0.82
N ALA A 45 2.37 4.47 0.02
CA ALA A 45 2.04 5.53 0.97
C ALA A 45 3.19 5.77 1.97
N ALA A 46 3.81 4.71 2.50
CA ALA A 46 4.96 4.82 3.39
C ALA A 46 6.17 5.47 2.70
N ARG A 47 6.46 5.08 1.45
CA ARG A 47 7.51 5.69 0.63
C ARG A 47 7.22 7.17 0.39
N ASP A 48 5.99 7.52 0.01
CA ASP A 48 5.59 8.90 -0.30
C ASP A 48 5.59 9.80 0.94
N ALA A 49 5.27 9.24 2.10
CA ALA A 49 5.38 9.95 3.37
C ALA A 49 6.84 10.37 3.64
N VAL A 50 7.81 9.51 3.32
CA VAL A 50 9.23 9.76 3.58
C VAL A 50 9.92 10.57 2.47
N LYS A 51 9.50 10.43 1.21
CA LYS A 51 10.19 11.01 0.05
C LYS A 51 10.54 12.51 0.16
N PRO A 52 9.65 13.41 0.65
CA PRO A 52 9.97 14.83 0.77
C PRO A 52 11.11 15.16 1.73
N HIS A 53 11.50 14.21 2.59
CA HIS A 53 12.57 14.37 3.57
C HIS A 53 13.92 13.84 3.08
N LEU A 54 13.95 13.15 1.92
CA LEU A 54 15.17 12.55 1.39
C LEU A 54 15.95 13.53 0.52
N ASP A 55 17.26 13.37 0.50
CA ASP A 55 18.14 14.12 -0.41
C ASP A 55 17.85 13.77 -1.87
N GLU A 56 18.24 14.66 -2.78
CA GLU A 56 18.09 14.45 -4.21
C GLU A 56 18.76 13.14 -4.67
N GLY A 57 18.06 12.38 -5.51
CA GLY A 57 18.53 11.09 -6.02
C GLY A 57 18.34 9.90 -5.06
N LEU A 58 17.88 10.11 -3.82
CA LEU A 58 17.62 9.01 -2.87
C LEU A 58 16.16 8.57 -2.86
N ASP A 59 15.94 7.30 -2.55
CA ASP A 59 14.62 6.70 -2.32
C ASP A 59 14.69 5.61 -1.23
N THR A 60 13.60 4.91 -0.98
CA THR A 60 13.48 3.89 0.06
C THR A 60 13.37 2.47 -0.52
N VAL A 61 13.69 1.48 0.30
CA VAL A 61 13.44 0.06 0.02
C VAL A 61 12.66 -0.52 1.20
N GLY A 62 11.52 -1.15 0.93
CA GLY A 62 10.75 -1.88 1.93
C GLY A 62 11.51 -3.13 2.39
N THR A 63 11.64 -3.33 3.70
CA THR A 63 12.38 -4.48 4.27
C THR A 63 11.51 -5.37 5.16
N LEU A 64 10.38 -4.85 5.62
CA LEU A 64 9.42 -5.57 6.47
C LEU A 64 8.03 -4.98 6.27
N VAL A 65 7.04 -5.86 6.14
CA VAL A 65 5.63 -5.53 6.20
C VAL A 65 4.96 -6.49 7.19
N ASP A 66 4.16 -5.94 8.10
CA ASP A 66 3.34 -6.69 9.04
C ASP A 66 1.96 -6.04 9.09
N LEU A 67 0.92 -6.80 8.72
CA LEU A 67 -0.44 -6.30 8.66
C LEU A 67 -1.46 -7.39 8.91
N ARG A 68 -2.68 -6.94 9.22
CA ARG A 68 -3.87 -7.79 9.27
C ARG A 68 -4.93 -7.21 8.33
N HIS A 69 -5.40 -8.00 7.38
CA HIS A 69 -6.49 -7.63 6.49
C HIS A 69 -7.82 -7.88 7.23
N LEU A 70 -8.41 -6.83 7.80
CA LEU A 70 -9.48 -6.96 8.79
C LEU A 70 -10.87 -7.21 8.21
N SER A 71 -11.13 -6.71 7.01
CA SER A 71 -12.40 -6.84 6.32
C SER A 71 -12.18 -6.76 4.82
N ALA A 72 -13.07 -7.39 4.06
CA ALA A 72 -13.10 -7.25 2.62
C ALA A 72 -13.52 -5.84 2.20
N THR A 73 -12.92 -5.34 1.12
CA THR A 73 -13.37 -4.16 0.37
C THR A 73 -13.87 -4.64 -1.00
N PRO A 74 -15.18 -4.65 -1.27
CA PRO A 74 -15.73 -5.08 -2.55
C PRO A 74 -15.46 -4.06 -3.68
N LEU A 75 -15.68 -4.46 -4.93
CA LEU A 75 -15.79 -3.53 -6.06
C LEU A 75 -17.01 -2.61 -5.93
#